data_AF-A0ABD0AG06-F1
#
_entry.id   AF-A0ABD0AG06-F1
#
_cell.length_a   1.000
_cell.length_b   1.000
_cell.length_c   1.000
_cell.angle_alpha   90.00
_cell.angle_beta   90.00
_cell.angle_gamma   90.00
#
_symmetry.space_group_name_H-M   'P 1'
#
loop_
_entity.id
_entity.type
_entity.pdbx_description
1 polymer ?
#
loop_
_entity_poly.entity_id
_entity_poly.type
_entity_poly.pdbx_seq_one_letter_code
_entity_poly.pdbx_strand_id
1 'polypeptide(L)'
;MTVQKIIHDPLSLSQPAAKAAASDRQAAQDLLDTLLAHRESIDGLPPAAGLAANMIGLNKAIIAVNAGFLPIVMLNPKIVKRSGHYLAEEGCLSLPGERPADRYEEQVPGHGFKRA
;
A
#
# COMPACT_ATOMS: atom_id res chain seq x y z
N MET A 1 5.86 -13.18 -12.95
CA MET A 1 4.78 -12.39 -12.36
C MET A 1 4.00 -13.29 -11.45
N THR A 2 4.08 -13.05 -10.13
CA THR A 2 3.38 -13.88 -9.15
C THR A 2 2.40 -13.00 -8.40
N VAL A 3 1.11 -13.27 -8.57
CA VAL A 3 0.05 -12.56 -7.86
C VAL A 3 -0.13 -13.23 -6.49
N GLN A 4 0.04 -12.46 -5.43
CA GLN A 4 -0.09 -12.94 -4.08
C GLN A 4 -1.55 -12.86 -3.62
N LYS A 5 -1.93 -13.77 -2.70
CA LYS A 5 -3.25 -13.73 -2.06
C LYS A 5 -3.34 -12.56 -1.09
N ILE A 6 -4.49 -11.89 -1.07
CA ILE A 6 -4.79 -10.84 -0.09
C ILE A 6 -5.07 -11.48 1.27
N ILE A 7 -4.41 -10.97 2.30
CA ILE A 7 -4.60 -11.37 3.69
C ILE A 7 -5.73 -10.55 4.32
N HIS A 8 -6.62 -11.24 5.03
CA HIS A 8 -7.78 -10.65 5.71
C HIS A 8 -7.74 -10.80 7.24
N ASP A 9 -6.68 -11.41 7.79
CA ASP A 9 -6.54 -11.61 9.24
C ASP A 9 -6.20 -10.28 9.95
N PRO A 10 -7.09 -9.70 10.78
CA PRO A 10 -6.85 -8.41 11.42
C PRO A 10 -5.65 -8.41 12.37
N LEU A 11 -5.35 -9.56 13.00
CA LEU A 11 -4.25 -9.65 13.95
C LEU A 11 -2.91 -9.44 13.24
N SER A 12 -2.70 -10.13 12.12
CA SER A 12 -1.51 -9.93 11.28
C SER A 12 -1.40 -8.51 10.72
N LEU A 13 -2.52 -7.91 10.27
CA LEU A 13 -2.56 -6.58 9.66
C LEU A 13 -2.29 -5.45 10.67
N SER A 14 -2.57 -5.69 11.95
CA SER A 14 -2.34 -4.72 13.04
C SER A 14 -0.90 -4.66 13.54
N GLN A 15 -0.05 -5.63 13.16
CA GLN A 15 1.33 -5.66 13.65
C GLN A 15 2.19 -4.55 13.02
N PRO A 16 3.02 -3.86 13.80
CA PRO A 16 3.99 -2.93 13.26
C PRO A 16 4.93 -3.60 12.26
N ALA A 17 5.15 -2.93 11.12
CA ALA A 17 6.00 -3.45 10.07
C ALA A 17 7.49 -3.32 10.38
N ALA A 18 8.24 -4.39 10.10
CA ALA A 18 9.69 -4.35 10.20
C ALA A 18 10.29 -3.52 9.06
N LYS A 19 11.43 -2.88 9.32
CA LYS A 19 12.14 -2.09 8.30
C LYS A 19 12.51 -2.98 7.10
N ALA A 20 12.22 -2.49 5.89
CA ALA A 20 12.63 -3.13 4.65
C ALA A 20 14.14 -2.93 4.42
N ALA A 21 14.82 -3.98 3.97
CA ALA A 21 16.21 -4.00 3.56
C ALA A 21 16.34 -4.15 2.03
N ALA A 22 17.54 -3.96 1.49
CA ALA A 22 17.78 -4.13 0.06
C ALA A 22 17.49 -5.57 -0.43
N SER A 23 17.60 -6.56 0.46
CA SER A 23 17.24 -7.96 0.19
C SER A 23 15.74 -8.17 -0.02
N ASP A 24 14.89 -7.23 0.41
CA ASP A 24 13.43 -7.31 0.27
C ASP A 24 12.94 -6.86 -1.12
N ARG A 25 13.83 -6.75 -2.13
CA ARG A 25 13.47 -6.37 -3.50
C ARG A 25 12.43 -7.31 -4.11
N GLN A 26 12.53 -8.61 -3.86
CA GLN A 26 11.54 -9.56 -4.39
C GLN A 26 10.15 -9.27 -3.82
N ALA A 27 10.05 -8.98 -2.52
CA ALA A 27 8.79 -8.58 -1.89
C ALA A 27 8.20 -7.30 -2.52
N ALA A 28 9.06 -6.34 -2.89
CA ALA A 28 8.65 -5.13 -3.59
C ALA A 28 8.09 -5.45 -4.99
N GLN A 29 8.70 -6.40 -5.72
CA GLN A 29 8.22 -6.84 -7.03
C GLN A 29 6.91 -7.63 -6.92
N ASP A 30 6.80 -8.56 -5.98
CA ASP A 30 5.57 -9.34 -5.76
C ASP A 30 4.40 -8.42 -5.38
N LEU A 31 4.67 -7.39 -4.58
CA LEU A 31 3.68 -6.37 -4.22
C LEU A 31 3.22 -5.56 -5.44
N LEU A 32 4.15 -5.19 -6.32
CA LEU A 32 3.86 -4.48 -7.57
C LEU A 32 3.03 -5.35 -8.52
N ASP A 33 3.44 -6.59 -8.74
CA ASP A 33 2.74 -7.55 -9.59
C ASP A 33 1.31 -7.78 -9.07
N THR A 34 1.15 -7.92 -7.76
CA THR A 34 -0.15 -8.08 -7.11
C THR A 34 -1.02 -6.82 -7.27
N LEU A 35 -0.46 -5.62 -7.09
CA LEU A 35 -1.19 -4.37 -7.30
C LEU A 35 -1.65 -4.22 -8.77
N LEU A 36 -0.80 -4.58 -9.72
CA LEU A 36 -1.12 -4.53 -11.16
C LEU A 36 -2.25 -5.50 -11.52
N ALA A 37 -2.28 -6.69 -10.90
CA ALA A 37 -3.39 -7.63 -11.07
C ALA A 37 -4.73 -7.12 -10.55
N HIS A 38 -4.73 -6.18 -9.59
CA HIS A 38 -5.92 -5.53 -9.04
C HIS A 38 -6.11 -4.09 -9.56
N ARG A 39 -5.45 -3.73 -10.67
CA ARG A 39 -5.55 -2.41 -11.29
C ARG A 39 -6.85 -2.22 -12.09
N GLU A 40 -7.50 -3.31 -12.45
CA GLU A 40 -8.82 -3.29 -13.09
C GLU A 40 -9.91 -3.56 -12.04
N SER A 41 -11.14 -3.14 -12.33
CA SER A 41 -12.29 -3.47 -11.49
C SER A 41 -12.52 -4.97 -11.53
N ILE A 42 -12.45 -5.63 -10.38
CA ILE A 42 -12.75 -7.05 -10.23
C ILE A 42 -14.01 -7.16 -9.38
N ASP A 43 -14.99 -7.92 -9.85
CA ASP A 43 -16.22 -8.25 -9.13
C ASP A 43 -16.99 -7.03 -8.57
N GLY A 44 -17.02 -5.93 -9.35
CA GLY A 44 -17.74 -4.71 -8.98
C GLY A 44 -17.04 -3.82 -7.94
N LEU A 45 -15.83 -4.17 -7.52
CA LEU A 45 -15.01 -3.28 -6.69
C LEU A 45 -14.23 -2.29 -7.56
N PRO A 46 -14.01 -1.05 -7.08
CA PRO A 46 -13.13 -0.10 -7.75
C PRO A 46 -11.68 -0.63 -7.79
N PRO A 47 -10.88 -0.18 -8.76
CA PRO A 47 -9.49 -0.59 -8.87
C PRO A 47 -8.71 -0.22 -7.61
N ALA A 48 -7.75 -1.06 -7.23
CA ALA A 48 -6.97 -0.85 -6.01
C ALA A 48 -6.13 0.44 -6.11
N ALA A 49 -6.29 1.36 -5.15
CA ALA A 49 -5.48 2.56 -5.08
C ALA A 49 -4.03 2.28 -4.63
N GLY A 50 -3.83 1.22 -3.83
CA GLY A 50 -2.53 0.79 -3.35
C GLY A 50 -2.59 -0.50 -2.54
N LEU A 51 -1.42 -1.03 -2.22
CA LEU A 51 -1.25 -2.28 -1.47
C LEU A 51 -0.02 -2.17 -0.55
N ALA A 52 -0.11 -2.75 0.64
CA ALA A 52 1.00 -2.84 1.59
C ALA A 52 1.50 -4.29 1.71
N ALA A 53 2.79 -4.48 2.00
CA ALA A 53 3.39 -5.82 2.05
C ALA A 53 2.73 -6.77 3.07
N ASN A 54 2.21 -6.24 4.19
CA ASN A 54 1.49 -7.06 5.17
C ASN A 54 0.20 -7.66 4.58
N MET A 55 -0.42 -6.99 3.60
CA MET A 55 -1.60 -7.49 2.89
C MET A 55 -1.29 -8.69 1.98
N ILE A 56 -0.02 -8.97 1.68
CA ILE A 56 0.42 -10.17 0.95
C ILE A 56 1.21 -11.15 1.85
N GLY A 57 1.09 -10.99 3.17
CA GLY A 57 1.69 -11.87 4.18
C GLY A 57 3.12 -11.53 4.57
N LEU A 58 3.64 -10.37 4.16
CA LEU A 58 5.02 -9.95 4.45
C LEU A 58 5.02 -8.75 5.40
N ASN A 59 5.43 -8.96 6.65
CA ASN A 59 5.45 -7.88 7.65
C ASN A 59 6.67 -6.93 7.48
N LYS A 60 6.71 -6.21 6.36
CA LYS A 60 7.79 -5.29 5.95
C LYS A 60 7.21 -3.92 5.59
N ALA A 61 7.94 -2.85 5.88
CA ALA A 61 7.54 -1.48 5.57
C ALA A 61 7.75 -1.18 4.07
N ILE A 62 6.90 -1.77 3.22
CA ILE A 62 6.89 -1.61 1.78
C ILE A 62 5.45 -1.35 1.34
N ILE A 63 5.25 -0.34 0.51
CA ILE A 63 3.96 -0.01 -0.09
C ILE A 63 4.10 0.16 -1.60
N ALA A 64 3.06 -0.22 -2.33
CA ALA A 64 2.89 0.06 -3.75
C ALA A 64 1.62 0.90 -3.92
N VAL A 65 1.69 1.98 -4.69
CA VAL A 65 0.55 2.90 -4.89
C VAL A 65 0.39 3.23 -6.36
N ASN A 66 -0.85 3.31 -6.83
CA ASN A 66 -1.19 3.79 -8.17
C ASN A 66 -1.18 5.32 -8.18
N ALA A 67 -0.02 5.91 -8.51
CA ALA A 67 0.17 7.36 -8.55
C ALA A 67 0.26 7.85 -10.01
N GLY A 68 -0.90 8.10 -10.62
CA GLY A 68 -0.97 8.57 -12.01
C GLY A 68 -0.75 7.44 -13.03
N PHE A 69 0.14 7.65 -14.00
CA PHE A 69 0.30 6.73 -15.15
C PHE A 69 0.95 5.39 -14.78
N LEU A 70 1.91 5.41 -13.84
CA LEU A 70 2.64 4.23 -13.38
C LEU A 70 2.53 4.06 -11.87
N PRO A 71 2.39 2.81 -11.38
CA PRO A 71 2.50 2.52 -9.97
C PRO A 71 3.91 2.84 -9.45
N ILE A 72 3.99 3.22 -8.19
CA ILE A 72 5.24 3.53 -7.48
C ILE A 72 5.36 2.59 -6.29
N VAL A 73 6.53 1.97 -6.12
CA VAL A 73 6.87 1.17 -4.93
C VAL A 73 7.82 1.96 -4.04
N MET A 74 7.52 1.97 -2.74
CA MET A 74 8.29 2.70 -1.72
C MET A 74 8.71 1.76 -0.60
N LEU A 75 10.00 1.82 -0.24
CA LEU A 75 10.55 1.13 0.92
C LEU A 75 10.75 2.12 2.06
N ASN A 76 10.32 1.74 3.26
CA ASN A 76 10.41 2.54 4.48
C ASN A 76 9.89 3.99 4.32
N PRO A 77 8.69 4.19 3.73
CA PRO A 77 8.16 5.53 3.52
C PRO A 77 7.99 6.28 4.86
N LYS A 78 8.27 7.59 4.85
CA LYS A 78 8.03 8.48 5.98
C LYS A 78 7.43 9.78 5.47
N ILE A 79 6.34 10.23 6.09
CA ILE A 79 5.76 11.55 5.83
C ILE A 79 6.54 12.57 6.65
N VAL A 80 7.08 13.60 6.00
CA VAL A 80 7.86 14.66 6.68
C VAL A 80 7.11 15.99 6.80
N LYS A 81 6.10 16.21 5.96
CA LYS A 81 5.18 17.36 6.04
C LYS A 81 3.79 16.95 5.57
N ARG A 82 2.75 17.57 6.14
CA ARG A 82 1.35 17.39 5.75
C ARG A 82 0.56 18.68 5.93
N SER A 83 -0.39 18.97 5.05
CA SER A 83 -1.28 20.14 5.13
C SER A 83 -2.66 19.83 4.51
N GLY A 84 -3.67 20.67 4.80
CA GLY A 84 -5.03 20.51 4.28
C GLY A 84 -5.76 19.26 4.80
N HIS A 85 -6.09 19.22 6.10
CA HIS A 85 -6.83 18.09 6.69
C HIS A 85 -8.24 18.00 6.13
N TYR A 86 -8.68 16.77 5.83
CA TYR A 86 -10.05 16.47 5.43
C TYR A 86 -10.44 15.05 5.86
N LEU A 87 -11.73 14.79 5.90
CA LEU A 87 -12.28 13.46 6.15
C LEU A 87 -12.63 12.78 4.82
N ALA A 88 -12.25 11.52 4.67
CA ALA A 88 -12.57 10.69 3.51
C ALA A 88 -13.25 9.39 3.94
N GLU A 89 -14.12 8.85 3.10
CA GLU A 89 -14.59 7.46 3.24
C GLU A 89 -13.68 6.55 2.41
N GLU A 90 -13.13 5.51 3.03
CA GLU A 90 -12.16 4.62 2.39
C GLU A 90 -12.44 3.14 2.64
N GLY A 91 -12.27 2.33 1.60
CA GLY A 91 -12.26 0.87 1.67
C GLY A 91 -10.85 0.27 1.67
N CYS A 92 -10.75 -1.01 2.02
CA CYS A 92 -9.50 -1.76 1.97
C CYS A 92 -9.76 -3.17 1.45
N LEU A 93 -8.93 -3.68 0.51
CA LEU A 93 -9.10 -5.05 0.00
C LEU A 93 -9.08 -6.11 1.10
N SER A 94 -8.34 -5.86 2.18
CA SER A 94 -8.24 -6.79 3.31
C SER A 94 -9.43 -6.76 4.27
N LEU A 95 -10.26 -5.71 4.25
CA LEU A 95 -11.29 -5.48 5.28
C LEU A 95 -12.65 -5.14 4.65
N PRO A 96 -13.76 -5.68 5.15
CA PRO A 96 -15.08 -5.39 4.59
C PRO A 96 -15.51 -3.94 4.87
N GLY A 97 -16.22 -3.34 3.90
CA GLY A 97 -16.85 -2.03 4.02
C GLY A 97 -15.91 -0.83 3.90
N GLU A 98 -16.51 0.36 3.97
CA GLU A 98 -15.82 1.66 4.01
C GLU A 98 -15.83 2.22 5.43
N ARG A 99 -14.86 3.08 5.74
CA ARG A 99 -14.75 3.75 7.03
C ARG A 99 -14.25 5.18 6.85
N PRO A 100 -14.61 6.11 7.76
CA PRO A 100 -14.03 7.43 7.79
C PRO A 100 -12.54 7.35 8.12
N ALA A 101 -11.74 8.14 7.39
CA ALA A 101 -10.30 8.25 7.56
C ALA A 101 -9.85 9.71 7.47
N ASP A 102 -9.01 10.14 8.42
CA ASP A 102 -8.35 11.44 8.37
C ASP A 102 -7.27 11.46 7.29
N ARG A 103 -7.41 12.36 6.33
CA ARG A 103 -6.47 12.56 5.22
C ARG A 103 -5.98 14.00 5.15
N TYR A 104 -4.96 14.19 4.32
CA TYR A 104 -4.27 15.46 4.11
C TYR A 104 -4.07 15.64 2.61
N GLU A 105 -4.51 16.78 2.08
CA GLU A 105 -4.42 17.15 0.65
C GLU A 105 -2.98 17.14 0.16
N GLU A 106 -2.06 17.67 0.96
CA GLU A 106 -0.64 17.70 0.65
C GLU A 106 0.12 16.81 1.64
N GLN A 107 0.94 15.90 1.11
CA GLN A 107 1.84 15.07 1.90
C GLN A 107 3.20 15.00 1.20
N VAL A 108 4.26 15.37 1.92
CA VAL A 108 5.62 15.29 1.41
C VAL A 108 6.28 14.03 1.96
N PRO A 109 6.58 13.03 1.12
CA PRO A 109 7.42 11.91 1.52
C PRO A 109 8.87 12.39 1.73
N GLY A 110 9.52 11.90 2.79
CA GLY A 110 10.90 12.25 3.13
C GLY A 110 11.94 11.67 2.16
N HIS A 111 13.18 12.14 2.27
CA HIS A 111 14.36 11.78 1.44
C HIS A 111 14.81 10.30 1.55
N GLY A 112 14.00 9.40 2.10
CA GLY A 112 14.21 7.94 2.09
C GLY A 112 13.66 7.23 0.86
N PHE A 113 13.16 7.99 -0.13
CA PHE A 113 12.54 7.51 -1.36
C PHE A 113 13.56 6.81 -2.27
N LYS A 114 13.88 5.56 -1.95
CA LYS A 114 14.51 4.66 -2.92
C LYS A 114 13.37 3.99 -3.68
N ARG A 115 13.21 4.36 -4.96
CA ARG A 115 12.49 3.50 -5.91
C ARG A 115 13.21 2.15 -5.90
N ALA A 116 12.46 1.08 -5.64
CA ALA A 116 12.97 -0.29 -5.60
C ALA A 116 13.51 -0.71 -6.96
#